data_AF-A0A918P076-F1
#
_entry.id   AF-A0A918P076-F1
#
_cell.length_a   1.000
_cell.length_b   1.000
_cell.length_c   1.000
_cell.angle_alpha   90.00
_cell.angle_beta   90.00
_cell.angle_gamma   90.00
#
_symmetry.space_group_name_H-M   'P 1'
#
loop_
_entity.id
_entity.type
_entity.pdbx_description
1 polymer ?
#
loop_
_entity_poly.entity_id
_entity_poly.type
_entity_poly.pdbx_seq_one_letter_code
_entity_poly.pdbx_strand_id
1 'polypeptide(L)'
;MDSRIARIRRKLAKVPYAALRSYSFGEEKHGFRLKPPLPDAKVAEFEADHHIELPDPYRRFLTTLGGGGASPFCGLLSLQSCRLFTMDPRGESGRPRGFTFSGGPPYRSDLFLHIIEAGCTDLVLLGITGPLAGRVVTGNADGFWGPNVSSATDFLAWYERWLDHMLSGRDNRDLKLTSPALRAPVDRILRQHRDREDLSRP
;
A
#
# COMPACT_ATOMS: atom_id res chain seq x y z
N MET A 1 8.71 -18.61 15.47
CA MET A 1 7.61 -17.88 14.78
C MET A 1 7.84 -16.39 15.02
N ASP A 2 7.88 -15.54 13.98
CA ASP A 2 8.10 -14.10 14.16
C ASP A 2 6.99 -13.53 15.07
N SER A 3 7.39 -12.91 16.18
CA SER A 3 6.45 -12.40 17.20
C SER A 3 5.50 -11.34 16.63
N ARG A 4 5.89 -10.66 15.54
CA ARG A 4 5.05 -9.70 14.81
C ARG A 4 3.83 -10.35 14.19
N ILE A 5 3.98 -11.53 13.57
CA ILE A 5 2.88 -12.26 12.93
C ILE A 5 1.79 -12.60 13.95
N ALA A 6 2.19 -13.08 15.13
CA ALA A 6 1.25 -13.39 16.21
C ALA A 6 0.56 -12.13 16.76
N ARG A 7 1.25 -10.98 16.84
CA ARG A 7 0.63 -9.70 17.23
C ARG A 7 -0.36 -9.21 16.19
N ILE A 8 0.01 -9.24 14.91
CA ILE A 8 -0.86 -8.83 13.80
C ILE A 8 -2.13 -9.68 13.77
N ARG A 9 -2.02 -11.01 13.90
CA ARG A 9 -3.18 -11.91 13.97
C ARG A 9 -4.15 -11.54 15.10
N ARG A 10 -3.61 -11.30 16.30
CA ARG A 10 -4.42 -10.90 17.47
C ARG A 10 -5.10 -9.54 17.26
N LYS A 11 -4.38 -8.57 16.68
CA LYS A 11 -4.93 -7.25 16.37
C LYS A 11 -6.05 -7.34 15.33
N LEU A 12 -5.87 -8.11 14.25
CA LEU A 12 -6.91 -8.35 13.23
C LEU A 12 -8.19 -8.94 13.83
N ALA A 13 -8.07 -9.92 14.74
CA ALA A 13 -9.23 -10.50 15.40
C ALA A 13 -9.95 -9.50 16.33
N LYS A 14 -9.23 -8.53 16.89
CA LYS A 14 -9.76 -7.54 17.84
C LYS A 14 -10.43 -6.34 17.16
N VAL A 15 -9.89 -5.87 16.04
CA VAL A 15 -10.35 -4.62 15.38
C VAL A 15 -11.86 -4.58 15.13
N PRO A 16 -12.53 -5.62 14.60
CA PRO A 16 -13.97 -5.58 14.32
C PRO A 16 -14.86 -5.28 15.53
N TYR A 17 -14.38 -5.62 16.74
CA TYR A 17 -15.15 -5.53 17.98
C TYR A 17 -14.69 -4.37 18.89
N ALA A 18 -13.71 -3.59 18.47
CA ALA A 18 -13.19 -2.50 19.29
C ALA A 18 -14.17 -1.30 19.27
N ALA A 19 -14.70 -0.94 20.44
CA ALA A 19 -15.70 0.12 20.60
C ALA A 19 -15.24 1.50 20.10
N LEU A 20 -13.94 1.78 20.18
CA LEU A 20 -13.33 3.05 19.74
C LEU A 20 -12.65 2.91 18.37
N ARG A 21 -12.94 1.87 17.58
CA ARG A 21 -12.26 1.69 16.30
C ARG A 21 -12.63 2.80 15.31
N SER A 22 -11.72 3.06 14.38
CA SER A 22 -12.06 3.85 13.20
C SER A 22 -12.85 3.01 12.19
N TYR A 23 -13.63 3.69 11.34
CA TYR A 23 -14.34 3.14 10.19
C TYR A 23 -13.68 3.69 8.92
N SER A 24 -12.59 3.07 8.48
CA SER A 24 -11.81 3.58 7.35
C SER A 24 -12.46 3.21 6.02
N PHE A 25 -12.25 4.04 4.99
CA PHE A 25 -12.75 3.82 3.64
C PHE A 25 -12.30 2.46 3.08
N GLY A 26 -13.24 1.64 2.59
CA GLY A 26 -12.97 0.33 2.00
C GLY A 26 -13.03 -0.85 2.98
N GLU A 27 -13.18 -0.60 4.29
CA GLU A 27 -13.28 -1.67 5.28
C GLU A 27 -14.53 -2.55 5.08
N GLU A 28 -15.60 -1.99 4.54
CA GLU A 28 -16.84 -2.68 4.19
C GLU A 28 -16.63 -3.76 3.13
N LYS A 29 -15.59 -3.62 2.28
CA LYS A 29 -15.28 -4.59 1.22
C LYS A 29 -14.62 -5.85 1.77
N HIS A 30 -13.71 -5.71 2.73
CA HIS A 30 -12.92 -6.85 3.24
C HIS A 30 -13.34 -7.31 4.65
N GLY A 31 -14.05 -6.50 5.43
CA GLY A 31 -14.59 -6.86 6.75
C GLY A 31 -13.53 -7.38 7.74
N PHE A 32 -12.31 -6.85 7.65
CA PHE A 32 -11.10 -7.34 8.33
C PHE A 32 -10.80 -8.84 8.15
N ARG A 33 -11.29 -9.47 7.08
CA ARG A 33 -11.00 -10.86 6.73
C ARG A 33 -9.81 -10.95 5.79
N LEU A 34 -8.87 -11.82 6.14
CA LEU A 34 -7.79 -12.21 5.24
C LEU A 34 -8.25 -13.39 4.37
N LYS A 35 -7.70 -13.47 3.17
CA LYS A 35 -7.74 -14.71 2.38
C LYS A 35 -6.86 -15.77 3.08
N PRO A 36 -7.07 -17.07 2.81
CA PRO A 36 -6.20 -18.10 3.33
C PRO A 36 -4.72 -17.84 3.01
N PRO A 37 -3.78 -18.28 3.87
CA PRO A 37 -2.36 -18.21 3.56
C PRO A 37 -2.03 -18.99 2.28
N LEU A 38 -1.05 -18.49 1.53
CA LEU A 38 -0.60 -19.15 0.31
C LEU A 38 0.44 -20.24 0.63
N PRO A 39 0.42 -21.38 -0.07
CA PRO A 39 1.53 -22.33 -0.04
C PRO A 39 2.82 -21.67 -0.54
N ASP A 40 3.97 -22.04 0.04
CA ASP A 40 5.28 -21.53 -0.40
C ASP A 40 5.52 -21.74 -1.91
N ALA A 41 5.04 -22.86 -2.46
CA ALA A 41 5.13 -23.16 -3.89
C ALA A 41 4.46 -22.09 -4.77
N LYS A 42 3.31 -21.54 -4.34
CA LYS A 42 2.60 -20.49 -5.09
C LYS A 42 3.31 -19.15 -5.04
N VAL A 43 4.04 -18.89 -3.96
CA VAL A 43 4.89 -17.70 -3.85
C VAL A 43 6.13 -17.85 -4.72
N ALA A 44 6.76 -19.03 -4.71
CA ALA A 44 7.91 -19.34 -5.53
C ALA A 44 7.60 -19.31 -7.04
N GLU A 45 6.43 -19.79 -7.45
CA GLU A 45 5.93 -19.68 -8.83
C GLU A 45 5.84 -18.21 -9.27
N PHE A 46 5.23 -17.36 -8.44
CA PHE A 46 5.15 -15.92 -8.71
C PHE A 46 6.53 -15.25 -8.81
N GLU A 47 7.44 -15.55 -7.89
CA GLU A 47 8.82 -15.05 -7.92
C GLU A 47 9.55 -15.47 -9.20
N ALA A 48 9.37 -16.71 -9.64
CA ALA A 48 9.96 -17.24 -10.86
C ALA A 48 9.37 -16.58 -12.12
N ASP A 49 8.05 -16.48 -12.22
CA ASP A 49 7.32 -15.90 -13.37
C ASP A 49 7.68 -14.43 -13.57
N HIS A 50 7.91 -13.70 -12.47
CA HIS A 50 8.24 -12.28 -12.49
C HIS A 50 9.74 -11.98 -12.43
N HIS A 51 10.58 -13.01 -12.25
CA HIS A 51 12.03 -12.88 -12.05
C HIS A 51 12.40 -11.93 -10.90
N ILE A 52 11.75 -12.10 -9.75
CA ILE A 52 11.97 -11.30 -8.54
C ILE A 52 12.11 -12.16 -7.30
N GLU A 53 12.57 -11.56 -6.21
CA GLU A 53 12.51 -12.14 -4.86
C GLU A 53 11.67 -11.23 -3.97
N LEU A 54 10.64 -11.78 -3.31
CA LEU A 54 9.81 -11.00 -2.42
C LEU A 54 10.54 -10.74 -1.09
N PRO A 55 10.45 -9.53 -0.51
CA PRO A 55 10.99 -9.27 0.80
C PRO A 55 10.44 -10.23 1.86
N ASP A 56 11.33 -10.83 2.67
CA ASP A 56 11.00 -11.82 3.70
C ASP A 56 9.78 -11.46 4.58
N PRO A 57 9.63 -10.21 5.08
CA PRO A 57 8.46 -9.85 5.90
C PRO A 57 7.13 -9.97 5.14
N TYR A 58 7.12 -9.66 3.85
CA TYR A 58 5.94 -9.78 3.00
C TYR A 58 5.67 -11.23 2.60
N ARG A 59 6.71 -11.98 2.20
CA ARG A 59 6.61 -13.43 1.94
C ARG A 59 6.00 -14.17 3.13
N ARG A 60 6.51 -13.90 4.33
CA ARG A 60 6.00 -14.51 5.57
C ARG A 60 4.57 -14.11 5.89
N PHE A 61 4.16 -12.87 5.59
CA PHE A 61 2.75 -12.48 5.73
C PHE A 61 1.86 -13.36 4.83
N LEU A 62 2.22 -13.50 3.56
CA LEU A 62 1.45 -14.27 2.59
C LEU A 62 1.30 -15.74 2.98
N THR A 63 2.37 -16.36 3.49
CA THR A 63 2.39 -17.80 3.80
C THR A 63 1.87 -18.15 5.20
N THR A 64 1.76 -17.18 6.10
CA THR A 64 1.34 -17.45 7.49
C THR A 64 0.04 -16.77 7.92
N LEU A 65 -0.28 -15.58 7.39
CA LEU A 65 -1.47 -14.82 7.75
C LEU A 65 -2.53 -14.89 6.66
N GLY A 66 -2.17 -14.52 5.43
CA GLY A 66 -3.13 -14.53 4.33
C GLY A 66 -2.57 -13.99 3.03
N GLY A 67 -2.97 -14.60 1.91
CA GLY A 67 -2.56 -14.22 0.56
C GLY A 67 -3.19 -12.94 -0.01
N GLY A 68 -3.86 -12.14 0.84
CA GLY A 68 -4.61 -10.94 0.46
C GLY A 68 -5.75 -10.65 1.43
N GLY A 69 -6.61 -9.68 1.11
CA GLY A 69 -7.78 -9.33 1.93
C GLY A 69 -7.52 -8.11 2.82
N ALA A 70 -7.89 -8.18 4.09
CA ALA A 70 -7.82 -7.03 5.00
C ALA A 70 -6.49 -6.26 4.94
N SER A 71 -6.57 -4.97 4.64
CA SER A 71 -5.47 -4.02 4.67
C SER A 71 -6.04 -2.61 4.70
N PRO A 72 -5.21 -1.56 4.79
CA PRO A 72 -5.70 -0.22 4.51
C PRO A 72 -6.37 -0.12 3.12
N PHE A 73 -7.27 0.85 2.95
CA PHE A 73 -8.07 1.08 1.72
C PHE A 73 -8.95 -0.12 1.33
N CYS A 74 -8.99 -0.47 0.04
CA CYS A 74 -9.85 -1.54 -0.49
C CYS A 74 -9.32 -2.96 -0.20
N GLY A 75 -8.17 -3.11 0.46
CA GLY A 75 -7.58 -4.39 0.80
C GLY A 75 -6.35 -4.77 -0.04
N LEU A 76 -5.58 -5.72 0.49
CA LEU A 76 -4.43 -6.31 -0.18
C LEU A 76 -4.91 -7.10 -1.39
N LEU A 77 -4.30 -6.80 -2.53
CA LEU A 77 -4.44 -7.56 -3.74
C LEU A 77 -4.02 -9.01 -3.49
N SER A 78 -4.66 -9.92 -4.23
CA SER A 78 -4.13 -11.29 -4.31
C SER A 78 -2.77 -11.23 -5.01
N LEU A 79 -1.83 -12.08 -4.62
CA LEU A 79 -0.48 -12.08 -5.21
C LEU A 79 -0.50 -12.09 -6.76
N GLN A 80 -1.40 -12.89 -7.35
CA GLN A 80 -1.57 -13.02 -8.81
C GLN A 80 -2.11 -11.75 -9.50
N SER A 81 -2.72 -10.83 -8.75
CA SER A 81 -3.23 -9.55 -9.25
C SER A 81 -2.22 -8.41 -9.06
N CYS A 82 -1.15 -8.64 -8.30
CA CYS A 82 -0.10 -7.66 -8.09
C CYS A 82 0.65 -7.44 -9.41
N ARG A 83 1.03 -6.18 -9.66
CA ARG A 83 1.73 -5.76 -10.86
C ARG A 83 3.03 -5.08 -10.49
N LEU A 84 4.04 -5.22 -11.33
CA LEU A 84 5.32 -4.54 -11.15
C LEU A 84 5.32 -3.16 -11.80
N PHE A 85 5.95 -2.22 -11.13
CA PHE A 85 6.14 -0.84 -11.55
C PHE A 85 7.61 -0.45 -11.40
N THR A 86 8.04 0.49 -12.21
CA THR A 86 9.30 1.22 -12.06
C THR A 86 9.00 2.66 -11.72
N MET A 87 9.80 3.25 -10.84
CA MET A 87 9.65 4.67 -10.50
C MET A 87 10.27 5.53 -11.60
N ASP A 88 9.51 6.48 -12.14
CA ASP A 88 9.94 7.30 -13.27
C ASP A 88 11.23 8.08 -12.96
N PRO A 89 12.08 8.38 -13.94
CA PRO A 89 13.31 9.14 -13.71
C PRO A 89 13.02 10.50 -13.08
N ARG A 90 14.00 11.05 -12.36
CA ARG A 90 13.87 12.39 -11.78
C ARG A 90 13.72 13.42 -12.91
N GLY A 91 12.57 14.07 -12.95
CA GLY A 91 12.32 15.24 -13.80
C GLY A 91 12.87 16.52 -13.18
N GLU A 92 12.20 17.65 -13.44
CA GLU A 92 12.52 18.95 -12.84
C GLU A 92 12.56 18.88 -11.30
N SER A 93 13.51 19.61 -10.71
CA SER A 93 13.67 19.68 -9.25
C SER A 93 12.37 20.10 -8.57
N GLY A 94 11.91 19.27 -7.62
CA GLY A 94 10.70 19.54 -6.84
C GLY A 94 9.41 18.98 -7.41
N ARG A 95 9.41 18.40 -8.63
CA ARG A 95 8.23 17.68 -9.13
C ARG A 95 8.13 16.27 -8.54
N PRO A 96 6.93 15.84 -8.13
CA PRO A 96 6.66 14.45 -7.78
C PRO A 96 7.05 13.49 -8.92
N ARG A 97 7.38 12.25 -8.56
CA ARG A 97 7.70 11.19 -9.54
C ARG A 97 6.53 10.24 -9.67
N GLY A 98 6.20 9.86 -10.90
CA GLY A 98 5.23 8.84 -11.21
C GLY A 98 5.79 7.42 -11.14
N PHE A 99 4.95 6.48 -11.53
CA PHE A 99 5.27 5.06 -11.62
C PHE A 99 4.72 4.49 -12.92
N THR A 100 5.61 3.91 -13.70
CA THR A 100 5.26 3.25 -14.96
C THR A 100 5.18 1.75 -14.77
N PHE A 101 4.16 1.11 -15.37
CA PHE A 101 4.01 -0.34 -15.36
C PHE A 101 5.20 -1.02 -16.06
N SER A 102 5.80 -2.01 -15.38
CA SER A 102 6.90 -2.82 -15.93
C SER A 102 6.32 -4.04 -16.64
N GLY A 103 6.12 -3.92 -17.96
CA GLY A 103 5.59 -5.00 -18.80
C GLY A 103 6.61 -6.03 -19.29
N GLY A 104 7.87 -5.93 -18.88
CA GLY A 104 8.96 -6.78 -19.36
C GLY A 104 10.06 -7.05 -18.33
N PRO A 105 11.04 -7.90 -18.67
CA PRO A 105 12.09 -8.32 -17.75
C PRO A 105 12.93 -7.12 -17.24
N PRO A 106 13.31 -7.12 -15.96
CA PRO A 106 13.87 -5.96 -15.30
C PRO A 106 15.34 -5.73 -15.66
N TYR A 107 15.59 -5.09 -16.80
CA TYR A 107 16.93 -4.62 -17.09
C TYR A 107 17.14 -3.25 -16.43
N ARG A 108 17.87 -3.26 -15.30
CA ARG A 108 18.48 -2.10 -14.59
C ARG A 108 17.58 -1.14 -13.79
N SER A 109 16.27 -1.38 -13.69
CA SER A 109 15.38 -0.50 -12.91
C SER A 109 15.00 -1.10 -11.55
N ASP A 110 14.89 -0.25 -10.53
CA ASP A 110 14.32 -0.61 -9.24
C ASP A 110 12.84 -0.98 -9.42
N LEU A 111 12.46 -2.14 -8.89
CA LEU A 111 11.14 -2.71 -9.02
C LEU A 111 10.29 -2.45 -7.79
N PHE A 112 9.02 -2.17 -8.04
CA PHE A 112 8.00 -1.92 -7.03
C PHE A 112 6.79 -2.78 -7.31
N LEU A 113 6.32 -3.53 -6.32
CA LEU A 113 5.14 -4.39 -6.42
C LEU A 113 3.91 -3.63 -5.93
N HIS A 114 2.90 -3.50 -6.78
CA HIS A 114 1.62 -2.93 -6.40
C HIS A 114 0.82 -3.92 -5.56
N ILE A 115 0.58 -3.56 -4.29
CA ILE A 115 0.02 -4.47 -3.27
C ILE A 115 -1.39 -4.11 -2.81
N ILE A 116 -1.88 -2.87 -3.02
CA ILE A 116 -3.21 -2.43 -2.58
C ILE A 116 -3.84 -1.51 -3.61
N GLU A 117 -5.11 -1.76 -3.92
CA GLU A 117 -5.92 -0.88 -4.74
C GLU A 117 -6.38 0.35 -3.92
N ALA A 118 -5.83 1.52 -4.24
CA ALA A 118 -6.14 2.79 -3.57
C ALA A 118 -6.84 3.82 -4.49
N GLY A 119 -7.43 3.36 -5.61
CA GLY A 119 -8.04 4.20 -6.65
C GLY A 119 -7.45 3.88 -8.03
N CYS A 120 -7.95 4.53 -9.09
CA CYS A 120 -7.52 4.22 -10.47
C CYS A 120 -6.06 4.60 -10.75
N THR A 121 -5.53 5.61 -10.06
CA THR A 121 -4.18 6.15 -10.29
C THR A 121 -3.32 6.23 -9.03
N ASP A 122 -3.90 6.02 -7.84
CA ASP A 122 -3.16 6.01 -6.58
C ASP A 122 -2.66 4.60 -6.27
N LEU A 123 -1.38 4.51 -5.93
CA LEU A 123 -0.65 3.25 -5.80
C LEU A 123 -0.09 3.12 -4.37
N VAL A 124 -0.25 1.92 -3.82
CA VAL A 124 0.54 1.46 -2.67
C VAL A 124 1.47 0.35 -3.14
N LEU A 125 2.76 0.62 -3.02
CA LEU A 125 3.82 -0.18 -3.60
C LEU A 125 4.74 -0.73 -2.51
N LEU A 126 5.26 -1.93 -2.72
CA LEU A 126 6.34 -2.53 -1.94
C LEU A 126 7.61 -2.53 -2.79
N GLY A 127 8.69 -1.92 -2.31
CA GLY A 127 9.98 -2.01 -2.98
C GLY A 127 10.48 -3.46 -3.00
N ILE A 128 10.85 -3.94 -4.19
CA ILE A 128 11.32 -5.31 -4.43
C ILE A 128 12.84 -5.31 -4.62
N THR A 129 13.34 -4.40 -5.46
CA THR A 129 14.78 -4.25 -5.70
C THR A 129 15.24 -2.82 -5.40
N GLY A 130 16.55 -2.64 -5.30
CA GLY A 130 17.17 -1.33 -5.09
C GLY A 130 17.15 -0.82 -3.64
N PRO A 131 17.46 0.47 -3.43
CA PRO A 131 17.64 1.05 -2.10
C PRO A 131 16.38 1.07 -1.22
N LEU A 132 15.20 0.88 -1.83
CA LEU A 132 13.91 0.87 -1.15
C LEU A 132 13.34 -0.54 -0.97
N ALA A 133 14.12 -1.59 -1.23
CA ALA A 133 13.69 -2.97 -1.04
C ALA A 133 13.12 -3.20 0.37
N GLY A 134 11.95 -3.84 0.44
CA GLY A 134 11.19 -4.09 1.66
C GLY A 134 10.38 -2.90 2.20
N ARG A 135 10.58 -1.68 1.67
CA ARG A 135 9.87 -0.46 2.12
C ARG A 135 8.54 -0.30 1.38
N VAL A 136 7.53 0.18 2.11
CA VAL A 136 6.25 0.57 1.52
C VAL A 136 6.34 2.02 1.03
N VAL A 137 5.92 2.25 -0.21
CA VAL A 137 5.91 3.55 -0.89
C VAL A 137 4.49 3.83 -1.37
N THR A 138 4.01 5.05 -1.17
CA THR A 138 2.72 5.50 -1.72
C THR A 138 2.93 6.64 -2.69
N GLY A 139 2.10 6.73 -3.71
CA GLY A 139 2.19 7.80 -4.69
C GLY A 139 1.13 7.67 -5.75
N ASN A 140 1.19 8.58 -6.73
CA ASN A 140 0.32 8.56 -7.89
C ASN A 140 1.08 8.06 -9.12
N ALA A 141 0.43 7.27 -9.97
CA ALA A 141 1.00 6.73 -11.20
C ALA A 141 1.47 7.86 -12.15
N ASP A 142 0.70 8.94 -12.26
CA ASP A 142 0.99 10.07 -13.15
C ASP A 142 1.94 11.11 -12.52
N GLY A 143 2.38 10.89 -11.28
CA GLY A 143 3.26 11.82 -10.58
C GLY A 143 2.59 13.14 -10.21
N PHE A 144 1.29 13.14 -9.86
CA PHE A 144 0.65 14.31 -9.25
C PHE A 144 1.07 14.53 -7.79
N TRP A 145 1.40 13.46 -7.07
CA TRP A 145 1.88 13.49 -5.68
C TRP A 145 2.78 12.28 -5.37
N GLY A 146 3.57 12.39 -4.28
CA GLY A 146 4.53 11.37 -3.89
C GLY A 146 5.84 11.42 -4.69
N PRO A 147 6.64 10.34 -4.72
CA PRO A 147 6.53 9.14 -3.92
C PRO A 147 6.81 9.45 -2.43
N ASN A 148 5.96 8.95 -1.56
CA ASN A 148 6.10 9.02 -0.11
C ASN A 148 6.57 7.67 0.41
N VAL A 149 7.79 7.63 0.92
CA VAL A 149 8.35 6.42 1.53
C VAL A 149 7.89 6.35 2.99
N SER A 150 7.33 5.20 3.38
CA SER A 150 6.92 4.96 4.75
C SER A 150 8.14 4.96 5.68
N SER A 151 8.03 5.58 6.86
CA SER A 151 9.04 5.46 7.93
C SER A 151 9.07 4.06 8.58
N ALA A 152 8.06 3.23 8.35
CA ALA A 152 8.14 1.82 8.73
C ALA A 152 9.31 1.14 8.00
N THR A 153 10.06 0.32 8.73
CA THR A 153 11.28 -0.33 8.24
C THR A 153 10.99 -1.44 7.25
N ASP A 154 9.80 -2.06 7.33
CA ASP A 154 9.35 -3.12 6.45
C ASP A 154 7.81 -3.21 6.38
N PHE A 155 7.32 -4.12 5.55
CA PHE A 155 5.89 -4.40 5.37
C PHE A 155 5.16 -4.79 6.67
N LEU A 156 5.74 -5.63 7.53
CA LEU A 156 5.06 -6.08 8.75
C LEU A 156 4.95 -4.94 9.76
N ALA A 157 5.98 -4.12 9.90
CA ALA A 157 5.95 -2.92 10.74
C ALA A 157 4.93 -1.90 10.23
N TRP A 158 4.82 -1.75 8.91
CA TRP A 158 3.82 -0.90 8.27
C TRP A 158 2.39 -1.40 8.52
N TYR A 159 2.16 -2.71 8.36
CA TYR A 159 0.85 -3.33 8.57
C TYR A 159 0.43 -3.32 10.05
N GLU A 160 1.35 -3.63 10.96
CA GLU A 160 1.10 -3.58 12.40
C GLU A 160 0.71 -2.17 12.87
N ARG A 161 1.36 -1.14 12.32
CA ARG A 161 1.06 0.27 12.61
C ARG A 161 -0.34 0.68 12.15
N TRP A 162 -0.79 0.19 11.00
CA TRP A 162 -2.15 0.41 10.55
C TRP A 162 -3.16 -0.14 11.56
N LEU A 163 -2.97 -1.38 12.02
CA LEU A 163 -3.86 -1.98 13.02
C LEU A 163 -3.86 -1.21 14.36
N ASP A 164 -2.70 -0.69 14.79
CA ASP A 164 -2.62 0.16 15.97
C ASP A 164 -3.42 1.46 15.81
N HIS A 165 -3.37 2.06 14.62
CA HIS A 165 -4.18 3.25 14.33
C HIS A 165 -5.68 2.93 14.38
N MET A 166 -6.10 1.83 13.74
CA MET A 166 -7.50 1.38 13.76
C MET A 166 -8.01 1.16 15.18
N LEU A 167 -7.24 0.45 16.02
CA LEU A 167 -7.60 0.18 17.42
C LEU A 167 -7.65 1.43 18.29
N SER A 168 -6.91 2.48 17.92
CA SER A 168 -6.86 3.76 18.64
C SER A 168 -7.91 4.77 18.18
N GLY A 169 -8.81 4.40 17.25
CA GLY A 169 -9.81 5.31 16.70
C GLY A 169 -9.25 6.41 15.81
N ARG A 170 -7.97 6.33 15.45
CA ARG A 170 -7.34 7.28 14.54
C ARG A 170 -7.71 6.88 13.12
N ASP A 171 -8.74 7.54 12.57
CA ASP A 171 -9.05 7.45 11.15
C ASP A 171 -7.88 8.02 10.36
N ASN A 172 -7.40 7.23 9.41
CA ASN A 172 -6.32 7.62 8.54
C ASN A 172 -6.89 7.68 7.12
N ARG A 173 -7.82 8.61 6.87
CA ARG A 173 -8.44 8.77 5.54
C ARG A 173 -7.41 8.97 4.43
N ASP A 174 -6.22 9.49 4.78
CA ASP A 174 -5.10 9.72 3.85
C ASP A 174 -4.02 8.64 3.89
N LEU A 175 -4.03 7.72 4.86
CA LEU A 175 -2.88 6.86 5.22
C LEU A 175 -1.52 7.51 4.96
N LYS A 176 -1.30 8.67 5.62
CA LYS A 176 0.03 9.13 6.03
C LYS A 176 0.61 8.13 7.03
N LEU A 177 0.78 6.87 6.61
CA LEU A 177 1.64 5.88 7.24
C LEU A 177 3.08 6.34 7.01
N THR A 178 3.36 7.46 7.67
CA THR A 178 4.63 8.15 7.86
C THR A 178 5.39 8.56 6.61
N SER A 179 5.27 9.83 6.26
CA SER A 179 6.42 10.61 5.84
C SER A 179 6.49 11.86 6.75
N PRO A 180 7.68 12.41 7.05
CA PRO A 180 7.78 13.67 7.78
C PRO A 180 6.96 14.74 7.06
N ALA A 181 6.49 15.74 7.81
CA ALA A 181 5.66 16.81 7.28
C ALA A 181 6.38 17.63 6.19
N LEU A 182 6.28 17.22 4.94
CA LEU A 182 6.34 18.15 3.81
C LEU A 182 4.92 18.65 3.58
N ARG A 183 4.59 19.67 4.36
CA ARG A 183 3.33 20.43 4.29
C ARG A 183 3.15 21.01 2.88
N ALA A 184 2.01 20.73 2.26
CA ALA A 184 1.07 21.74 1.76
C ALA A 184 -0.34 21.11 1.66
N PRO A 185 -1.44 21.82 1.98
CA PRO A 185 -2.78 21.23 2.02
C PRO A 185 -3.32 21.04 0.60
N VAL A 186 -3.62 19.79 0.23
CA VAL A 186 -4.39 19.45 -0.98
C VAL A 186 -5.89 19.73 -0.80
N ASP A 187 -6.26 20.52 0.22
CA ASP A 187 -7.63 21.03 0.41
C ASP A 187 -7.98 22.22 -0.51
N ARG A 188 -7.14 22.51 -1.52
CA ARG A 188 -7.36 23.62 -2.46
C ARG A 188 -7.87 23.16 -3.84
N ILE A 189 -7.55 21.95 -4.29
CA ILE A 189 -7.90 21.49 -5.64
C ILE A 189 -9.31 20.87 -5.68
N LEU A 190 -9.73 20.16 -4.62
CA LEU A 190 -11.08 19.58 -4.56
C LEU A 190 -12.18 20.62 -4.28
N ARG A 191 -11.85 21.81 -3.75
CA ARG A 191 -12.80 22.93 -3.65
C ARG A 191 -13.02 23.65 -4.99
N GLN A 192 -11.97 23.80 -5.81
CA GLN A 192 -12.09 24.47 -7.10
C GLN A 192 -12.90 23.69 -8.15
N HIS A 193 -12.99 22.36 -8.03
CA HIS A 193 -13.85 21.56 -8.90
C HIS A 193 -15.33 21.59 -8.47
N ARG A 194 -15.63 21.71 -7.17
CA ARG A 194 -17.00 21.84 -6.68
C ARG A 194 -17.59 23.23 -6.98
N ASP A 195 -16.77 24.28 -6.92
CA ASP A 195 -17.22 25.66 -7.17
C ASP A 195 -17.34 25.99 -8.67
N ARG A 196 -16.75 25.20 -9.57
CA ARG A 196 -16.91 25.36 -11.03
C ARG A 196 -18.12 24.63 -11.61
N GLU A 197 -18.60 23.58 -10.96
CA GLU A 197 -19.81 22.87 -11.41
C GLU A 197 -21.11 23.59 -11.00
N ASP A 198 -21.06 24.51 -10.03
CA ASP A 198 -22.21 25.28 -9.53
C ASP A 198 -22.43 26.62 -10.29
N LEU A 199 -21.50 27.02 -11.16
CA LEU A 199 -21.57 28.24 -11.98
C LEU A 199 -21.88 27.96 -13.46
N SER A 200 -22.25 26.73 -13.82
CA SER A 200 -22.54 26.35 -15.22
C SER A 200 -23.85 25.56 -15.40
N ARG A 201 -24.79 25.69 -14.46
CA ARG A 201 -26.19 25.34 -14.72
C ARG A 201 -26.99 26.61 -15.04
N PRO A 202 -27.64 26.68 -16.22
CA PRO A 202 -28.42 27.84 -16.64
C PRO A 202 -29.69 28.04 -15.82
#